data_AF-A0A956U704-F1
#
_entry.id   AF-A0A956U704-F1
#
_cell.length_a   1.000
_cell.length_b   1.000
_cell.length_c   1.000
_cell.angle_alpha   90.00
_cell.angle_beta   90.00
_cell.angle_gamma   90.00
#
_symmetry.space_group_name_H-M   'P 1'
#
loop_
_entity.id
_entity.type
_entity.pdbx_description
1 polymer ?
#
loop_
_entity_poly.entity_id
_entity_poly.type
_entity_poly.pdbx_seq_one_letter_code
_entity_poly.pdbx_strand_id
1 'polypeptide(L)'
;MKIEKLNRHDFARALANGQGKAFLHVKQYGDRGIEKEILYACLNCQVYDLLFNNGRSYWLSNIIANSGRMAFYADKIFRQLQEASAPGDTMNQIVGIAAYLFERGYGEFRPVIEQLFEYHRTDTDIYSLCAAMIDIFSYDGLARAVCAMEAKDAIDTWEKNLLFTYACERLDEEDIITRWFEEKSTEEKLIASFYKAVLQHRKAETRSLSKRGTRSKRPKKPGYRQALSIINNKRLHKRKKFLLRQFGKKASEAQLNKLAAKLELEKDSKKLIAYLTVFWDRPLPVVSDRVLSFLFSEDADLRRSARNALSAVKSKEVRGAALKLLDQGDDESIVSGVNLLELNYRSTDRAMLLAKAKTVKDIDHLHWLCMSFKKMVKNCDSDNFAPLALWAYENTPCGFCREHALEILIKWGKVSKRILFEAQWDANDDIRSLARKTFT
;
A
#
# COMPACT_ATOMS: atom_id res chain seq x y z
N MET A 1 -15.20 1.30 -26.09
CA MET A 1 -13.96 1.55 -26.84
C MET A 1 -13.22 0.22 -27.02
N LYS A 2 -12.65 -0.06 -28.20
CA LYS A 2 -11.88 -1.30 -28.43
C LYS A 2 -10.47 -1.14 -27.86
N ILE A 3 -9.99 -2.09 -27.05
CA ILE A 3 -8.61 -2.07 -26.58
C ILE A 3 -7.70 -2.92 -27.46
N GLU A 4 -6.42 -2.63 -27.44
CA GLU A 4 -5.38 -3.43 -28.09
C GLU A 4 -5.25 -4.82 -27.42
N LYS A 5 -5.07 -5.86 -28.23
CA LYS A 5 -4.84 -7.21 -27.69
C LYS A 5 -3.43 -7.27 -27.11
N LEU A 6 -3.35 -7.45 -25.80
CA LEU A 6 -2.08 -7.65 -25.09
C LEU A 6 -1.44 -8.98 -25.50
N ASN A 7 -0.11 -9.02 -25.64
CA ASN A 7 0.59 -10.29 -25.63
C ASN A 7 0.59 -10.89 -24.20
N ARG A 8 1.01 -12.15 -24.07
CA ARG A 8 0.99 -12.87 -22.80
C ARG A 8 1.79 -12.16 -21.69
N HIS A 9 2.97 -11.62 -22.02
CA HIS A 9 3.83 -10.92 -21.06
C HIS A 9 3.18 -9.62 -20.57
N ASP A 10 2.64 -8.81 -21.48
CA ASP A 10 1.96 -7.56 -21.14
C ASP A 10 0.66 -7.80 -20.38
N PHE A 11 -0.06 -8.89 -20.68
CA PHE A 11 -1.20 -9.32 -19.91
C PHE A 11 -0.80 -9.71 -18.48
N ALA A 12 0.20 -10.57 -18.30
CA ALA A 12 0.67 -11.00 -16.98
C ALA A 12 1.09 -9.81 -16.11
N ARG A 13 1.82 -8.85 -16.68
CA ARG A 13 2.21 -7.62 -15.98
C ARG A 13 1.00 -6.75 -15.62
N ALA A 14 0.06 -6.57 -16.54
CA ALA A 14 -1.15 -5.80 -16.28
C ALA A 14 -2.00 -6.43 -15.16
N LEU A 15 -2.10 -7.75 -15.18
CA LEU A 15 -2.81 -8.56 -14.18
C LEU A 15 -2.13 -8.43 -12.80
N ALA A 16 -0.81 -8.61 -12.73
CA ALA A 16 -0.04 -8.48 -11.50
C ALA A 16 -0.08 -7.06 -10.90
N ASN A 17 -0.21 -6.03 -11.73
CA ASN A 17 -0.37 -4.65 -11.26
C ASN A 17 -1.83 -4.29 -10.92
N GLY A 18 -2.80 -5.14 -11.25
CA GLY A 18 -4.23 -4.87 -11.05
C GLY A 18 -4.80 -3.83 -12.02
N GLN A 19 -4.24 -3.71 -13.22
CA GLN A 19 -4.64 -2.70 -14.21
C GLN A 19 -5.90 -3.13 -14.97
N GLY A 20 -6.84 -2.20 -15.18
CA GLY A 20 -8.11 -2.51 -15.84
C GLY A 20 -7.99 -2.99 -17.29
N LYS A 21 -6.87 -2.74 -17.98
CA LYS A 21 -6.59 -3.30 -19.30
C LYS A 21 -6.49 -4.84 -19.30
N ALA A 22 -6.13 -5.47 -18.18
CA ALA A 22 -6.17 -6.94 -18.05
C ALA A 22 -7.61 -7.45 -18.05
N PHE A 23 -8.49 -6.82 -17.27
CA PHE A 23 -9.92 -7.13 -17.26
C PHE A 23 -10.55 -6.95 -18.65
N LEU A 24 -10.30 -5.80 -19.28
CA LEU A 24 -10.81 -5.50 -20.61
C LEU A 24 -10.28 -6.47 -21.68
N HIS A 25 -9.05 -6.97 -21.53
CA HIS A 25 -8.51 -7.98 -22.44
C HIS A 25 -9.37 -9.23 -22.43
N VAL A 26 -9.62 -9.79 -21.24
CA VAL A 26 -10.40 -11.02 -21.10
C VAL A 26 -11.83 -10.80 -21.58
N LYS A 27 -12.45 -9.67 -21.21
CA LYS A 27 -13.79 -9.32 -21.66
C LYS A 27 -13.93 -9.24 -23.18
N GLN A 28 -12.89 -8.82 -23.90
CA GLN A 28 -12.96 -8.61 -25.35
C GLN A 28 -12.41 -9.77 -26.18
N TYR A 29 -11.43 -10.51 -25.65
CA TYR A 29 -10.66 -11.51 -26.40
C TYR A 29 -10.71 -12.92 -25.77
N GLY A 30 -11.36 -13.08 -24.62
CA GLY A 30 -11.34 -14.32 -23.84
C GLY A 30 -10.01 -14.56 -23.14
N ASP A 31 -9.83 -15.77 -22.62
CA ASP A 31 -8.65 -16.18 -21.83
C ASP A 31 -7.68 -17.11 -22.57
N ARG A 32 -7.94 -17.42 -23.85
CA ARG A 32 -7.17 -18.41 -24.60
C ARG A 32 -5.69 -18.01 -24.72
N GLY A 33 -4.80 -18.82 -24.16
CA GLY A 33 -3.35 -18.60 -24.14
C GLY A 33 -2.84 -17.78 -22.94
N ILE A 34 -3.73 -17.36 -22.04
CA ILE A 34 -3.41 -16.61 -20.80
C ILE A 34 -4.07 -17.23 -19.55
N GLU A 35 -4.64 -18.43 -19.67
CA GLU A 35 -5.37 -19.10 -18.59
C GLU A 35 -4.47 -19.37 -17.38
N LYS A 36 -3.19 -19.68 -17.64
CA LYS A 36 -2.20 -19.95 -16.60
C LYS A 36 -1.90 -18.70 -15.79
N GLU A 37 -1.84 -17.53 -16.43
CA GLU A 37 -1.62 -16.24 -15.78
C GLU A 37 -2.81 -15.87 -14.88
N ILE A 38 -4.04 -16.04 -15.38
CA ILE A 38 -5.26 -15.79 -14.60
C ILE A 38 -5.32 -16.74 -13.40
N LEU A 39 -5.10 -18.03 -13.63
CA LEU A 39 -5.12 -19.03 -12.56
C LEU A 39 -4.04 -18.74 -11.52
N TYR A 40 -2.80 -18.44 -11.96
CA TYR A 40 -1.72 -18.07 -11.05
C TYR A 40 -2.11 -16.88 -10.18
N ALA A 41 -2.69 -15.82 -10.78
CA ALA A 41 -3.12 -14.64 -10.05
C ALA A 41 -4.28 -14.92 -9.09
N CYS A 42 -5.12 -15.93 -9.35
CA CYS A 42 -6.18 -16.35 -8.42
C CYS A 42 -5.61 -17.13 -7.22
N LEU A 43 -4.63 -17.99 -7.48
CA LEU A 43 -4.02 -18.87 -6.48
C LEU A 43 -2.84 -18.25 -5.73
N ASN A 44 -2.41 -17.04 -6.08
CA ASN A 44 -1.30 -16.34 -5.45
C ASN A 44 -1.65 -14.86 -5.33
N CYS A 45 -1.64 -14.32 -4.11
CA CYS A 45 -1.81 -12.88 -3.94
C CYS A 45 -0.59 -12.14 -4.51
N GLN A 46 -0.82 -11.36 -5.58
CA GLN A 46 0.22 -10.55 -6.23
C GLN A 46 0.16 -9.07 -5.83
N VAL A 47 -0.58 -8.76 -4.76
CA VAL A 47 -0.71 -7.39 -4.26
C VAL A 47 0.59 -6.99 -3.58
N TYR A 48 1.15 -5.85 -3.98
CA TYR A 48 2.40 -5.35 -3.42
C TYR A 48 2.32 -5.05 -1.91
N ASP A 49 1.25 -4.36 -1.50
CA ASP A 49 1.03 -3.98 -0.10
C ASP A 49 -0.47 -3.90 0.17
N LEU A 50 -1.03 -4.90 0.87
CA LEU A 50 -2.46 -4.98 1.16
C LEU A 50 -2.97 -3.87 2.09
N LEU A 51 -2.09 -3.18 2.83
CA LEU A 51 -2.51 -2.06 3.67
C LEU A 51 -3.02 -0.87 2.84
N PHE A 52 -2.58 -0.76 1.58
CA PHE A 52 -2.94 0.34 0.67
C PHE A 52 -3.63 -0.12 -0.61
N ASN A 53 -3.81 -1.43 -0.77
CA ASN A 53 -4.44 -2.02 -1.94
C ASN A 53 -5.57 -2.92 -1.46
N ASN A 54 -6.80 -2.58 -1.83
CA ASN A 54 -7.94 -3.46 -1.62
C ASN A 54 -7.60 -4.88 -2.11
N GLY A 55 -8.13 -5.90 -1.42
CA GLY A 55 -8.03 -7.27 -1.88
C GLY A 55 -8.51 -7.42 -3.33
N ARG A 56 -7.89 -8.32 -4.10
CA ARG A 56 -8.21 -8.48 -5.54
C ARG A 56 -9.22 -9.57 -5.83
N SER A 57 -9.76 -10.25 -4.83
CA SER A 57 -10.70 -11.36 -4.98
C SER A 57 -11.87 -10.99 -5.89
N TYR A 58 -12.61 -9.92 -5.57
CA TYR A 58 -13.74 -9.46 -6.39
C TYR A 58 -13.35 -9.10 -7.82
N TRP A 59 -12.21 -8.44 -8.02
CA TRP A 59 -11.73 -8.06 -9.35
C TRP A 59 -11.34 -9.28 -10.19
N LEU A 60 -10.60 -10.24 -9.61
CA LEU A 60 -10.22 -11.49 -10.25
C LEU A 60 -11.44 -12.38 -10.56
N SER A 61 -12.41 -12.43 -9.65
CA SER A 61 -13.69 -13.10 -9.85
C SER A 61 -14.43 -12.57 -11.09
N ASN A 62 -14.42 -11.26 -11.30
CA ASN A 62 -14.99 -10.66 -12.50
C ASN A 62 -14.18 -10.99 -13.77
N ILE A 63 -12.86 -11.11 -13.68
CA ILE A 63 -12.03 -11.60 -14.80
C ILE A 63 -12.43 -13.03 -15.17
N ILE A 64 -12.50 -13.93 -14.19
CA ILE A 64 -12.94 -15.33 -14.39
C ILE A 64 -14.33 -15.36 -15.02
N ALA A 65 -15.27 -14.56 -14.54
CA ALA A 65 -16.63 -14.53 -15.08
C ALA A 65 -16.68 -14.09 -16.55
N ASN A 66 -15.77 -13.20 -16.96
CA ASN A 66 -15.69 -12.74 -18.35
C ASN A 66 -14.84 -13.65 -19.25
N SER A 67 -14.19 -14.69 -18.70
CA SER A 67 -13.37 -15.64 -19.49
C SER A 67 -14.21 -16.58 -20.35
N GLY A 68 -15.49 -16.79 -20.01
CA GLY A 68 -16.32 -17.84 -20.59
C GLY A 68 -15.97 -19.26 -20.12
N ARG A 69 -15.03 -19.40 -19.17
CA ARG A 69 -14.50 -20.69 -18.68
C ARG A 69 -14.52 -20.80 -17.15
N MET A 70 -15.53 -20.23 -16.50
CA MET A 70 -15.66 -20.20 -15.04
C MET A 70 -15.48 -21.59 -14.38
N ALA A 71 -16.06 -22.64 -14.96
CA ALA A 71 -15.95 -24.01 -14.44
C ALA A 71 -14.51 -24.54 -14.41
N PHE A 72 -13.67 -24.13 -15.37
CA PHE A 72 -12.25 -24.49 -15.38
C PHE A 72 -11.51 -23.89 -14.18
N TYR A 73 -11.76 -22.62 -13.87
CA TYR A 73 -11.14 -21.95 -12.73
C TYR A 73 -11.69 -22.48 -11.41
N ALA A 74 -13.00 -22.74 -11.34
CA ALA A 74 -13.65 -23.31 -10.16
C ALA A 74 -13.03 -24.66 -9.75
N ASP A 75 -12.86 -25.61 -10.68
CA ASP A 75 -12.20 -26.91 -10.40
C ASP A 75 -10.80 -26.73 -9.80
N LYS A 76 -10.00 -25.78 -10.31
CA LYS A 76 -8.63 -25.57 -9.83
C LYS A 76 -8.58 -24.88 -8.47
N ILE A 77 -9.44 -23.88 -8.26
CA ILE A 77 -9.56 -23.17 -6.98
C ILE A 77 -10.07 -24.12 -5.89
N PHE A 78 -11.05 -24.97 -6.22
CA PHE A 78 -11.58 -25.98 -5.32
C PHE A 78 -10.49 -26.94 -4.85
N ARG A 79 -9.71 -27.52 -5.77
CA ARG A 79 -8.58 -28.40 -5.42
C ARG A 79 -7.54 -27.69 -4.56
N GLN A 80 -7.22 -26.44 -4.87
CA GLN A 80 -6.26 -25.68 -4.08
C GLN A 80 -6.74 -25.48 -2.64
N LEU A 81 -8.03 -25.20 -2.42
CA LEU A 81 -8.59 -25.05 -1.08
C LEU A 81 -8.58 -26.35 -0.28
N GLN A 82 -8.76 -27.50 -0.93
CA GLN A 82 -8.69 -28.81 -0.25
C GLN A 82 -7.27 -29.13 0.26
N GLU A 83 -6.24 -28.60 -0.41
CA GLU A 83 -4.83 -28.83 -0.07
C GLU A 83 -4.25 -27.72 0.82
N ALA A 84 -4.95 -26.59 0.98
CA ALA A 84 -4.42 -25.43 1.67
C ALA A 84 -4.41 -25.64 3.18
N SER A 85 -3.27 -25.39 3.81
CA SER A 85 -3.03 -25.72 5.22
C SER A 85 -2.72 -24.51 6.12
N ALA A 86 -2.57 -23.31 5.56
CA ALA A 86 -2.15 -22.13 6.34
C ALA A 86 -2.85 -20.84 5.86
N PRO A 87 -3.23 -19.95 6.80
CA PRO A 87 -3.81 -18.65 6.50
C PRO A 87 -2.76 -17.68 5.94
N GLY A 88 -3.24 -16.58 5.37
CA GLY A 88 -2.43 -15.49 4.84
C GLY A 88 -3.07 -14.88 3.58
N ASP A 89 -2.42 -13.86 3.04
CA ASP A 89 -2.92 -13.04 1.91
C ASP A 89 -3.44 -13.85 0.71
N THR A 90 -2.74 -14.92 0.35
CA THR A 90 -3.15 -15.83 -0.72
C THR A 90 -4.41 -16.60 -0.34
N MET A 91 -4.51 -17.13 0.88
CA MET A 91 -5.72 -17.80 1.35
C MET A 91 -6.91 -16.84 1.35
N ASN A 92 -6.72 -15.62 1.88
CA ASN A 92 -7.74 -14.58 1.92
C ASN A 92 -8.30 -14.28 0.52
N GLN A 93 -7.42 -14.23 -0.49
CA GLN A 93 -7.83 -14.06 -1.88
C GLN A 93 -8.62 -15.26 -2.42
N ILE A 94 -8.11 -16.48 -2.23
CA ILE A 94 -8.75 -17.71 -2.75
C ILE A 94 -10.14 -17.89 -2.12
N VAL A 95 -10.25 -17.67 -0.80
CA VAL A 95 -11.52 -17.72 -0.05
C VAL A 95 -12.53 -16.70 -0.59
N GLY A 96 -12.11 -15.47 -0.85
CA GLY A 96 -12.99 -14.46 -1.44
C GLY A 96 -13.45 -14.82 -2.87
N ILE A 97 -12.60 -15.49 -3.67
CA ILE A 97 -13.00 -15.98 -5.00
C ILE A 97 -13.98 -17.16 -4.86
N ALA A 98 -13.75 -18.05 -3.90
CA ALA A 98 -14.64 -19.19 -3.64
C ALA A 98 -16.05 -18.75 -3.20
N ALA A 99 -16.16 -17.74 -2.33
CA ALA A 99 -17.45 -17.16 -1.96
C ALA A 99 -18.19 -16.61 -3.19
N TYR A 100 -17.50 -15.88 -4.07
CA TYR A 100 -18.08 -15.41 -5.34
C TYR A 100 -18.54 -16.55 -6.26
N LEU A 101 -17.76 -17.64 -6.33
CA LEU A 101 -18.12 -18.81 -7.14
C LEU A 101 -19.34 -19.53 -6.55
N PHE A 102 -19.43 -19.64 -5.21
CA PHE A 102 -20.60 -20.19 -4.54
C PHE A 102 -21.88 -19.44 -4.92
N GLU A 103 -21.86 -18.11 -4.91
CA GLU A 103 -22.99 -17.27 -5.34
C GLU A 103 -23.40 -17.49 -6.81
N ARG A 104 -22.51 -18.07 -7.62
CA ARG A 104 -22.75 -18.39 -9.04
C ARG A 104 -23.14 -19.86 -9.27
N GLY A 105 -23.45 -20.60 -8.21
CA GLY A 105 -23.97 -21.95 -8.27
C GLY A 105 -22.93 -23.06 -8.08
N TYR A 106 -21.68 -22.72 -7.77
CA TYR A 106 -20.65 -23.71 -7.42
C TYR A 106 -20.77 -24.09 -5.94
N GLY A 107 -21.82 -24.85 -5.62
CA GLY A 107 -22.19 -25.23 -4.25
C GLY A 107 -21.14 -26.08 -3.53
N GLU A 108 -20.22 -26.72 -4.26
CA GLU A 108 -19.14 -27.54 -3.71
C GLU A 108 -18.18 -26.78 -2.80
N PHE A 109 -18.07 -25.45 -2.94
CA PHE A 109 -17.22 -24.64 -2.07
C PHE A 109 -17.71 -24.55 -0.63
N ARG A 110 -19.02 -24.74 -0.39
CA ARG A 110 -19.63 -24.62 0.94
C ARG A 110 -18.98 -25.51 2.01
N PRO A 111 -18.91 -26.85 1.83
CA PRO A 111 -18.30 -27.74 2.84
C PRO A 111 -16.80 -27.47 3.04
N VAL A 112 -16.08 -27.05 2.00
CA VAL A 112 -14.64 -26.78 2.10
C VAL A 112 -14.38 -25.50 2.89
N ILE A 113 -15.16 -24.43 2.65
CA ILE A 113 -15.05 -23.20 3.43
C ILE A 113 -15.42 -23.45 4.90
N GLU A 114 -16.44 -24.26 5.16
CA GLU A 114 -16.79 -24.65 6.53
C GLU A 114 -15.66 -25.41 7.22
N GLN A 115 -15.06 -26.39 6.55
CA GLN A 115 -13.93 -27.15 7.10
C GLN A 115 -12.72 -26.23 7.38
N LEU A 116 -12.40 -25.33 6.46
CA LEU A 116 -11.31 -24.36 6.62
C LEU A 116 -11.58 -23.40 7.76
N PHE A 117 -12.82 -22.89 7.87
CA PHE A 117 -13.22 -22.04 8.99
C PHE A 117 -13.04 -22.78 10.32
N GLU A 118 -13.51 -24.02 10.45
CA GLU A 118 -13.36 -24.78 11.68
C GLU A 118 -11.89 -25.07 12.02
N TYR A 119 -11.06 -25.37 11.03
CA TYR A 119 -9.63 -25.62 11.22
C TYR A 119 -8.88 -24.36 11.67
N HIS A 120 -9.19 -23.21 11.06
CA HIS A 120 -8.50 -21.93 11.30
C HIS A 120 -9.22 -21.00 12.27
N ARG A 121 -10.32 -21.43 12.93
CA ARG A 121 -11.13 -20.53 13.77
C ARG A 121 -10.36 -19.89 14.91
N THR A 122 -9.22 -20.47 15.30
CA THR A 122 -8.32 -19.96 16.35
C THR A 122 -7.14 -19.12 15.83
N ASP A 123 -6.97 -18.98 14.52
CA ASP A 123 -5.81 -18.29 13.92
C ASP A 123 -5.95 -16.77 13.94
N THR A 124 -4.86 -16.01 14.03
CA THR A 124 -4.92 -14.55 14.14
C THR A 124 -5.45 -13.85 12.89
N ASP A 125 -5.37 -14.48 11.72
CA ASP A 125 -5.83 -13.93 10.43
C ASP A 125 -7.04 -14.71 9.91
N ILE A 126 -8.20 -14.53 10.57
CA ILE A 126 -9.45 -15.24 10.25
C ILE A 126 -10.46 -14.39 9.46
N TYR A 127 -10.21 -13.08 9.30
CA TYR A 127 -11.23 -12.14 8.82
C TYR A 127 -11.86 -12.57 7.48
N SER A 128 -11.05 -12.99 6.50
CA SER A 128 -11.59 -13.41 5.20
C SER A 128 -12.41 -14.69 5.26
N LEU A 129 -12.08 -15.62 6.16
CA LEU A 129 -12.93 -16.80 6.41
C LEU A 129 -14.24 -16.39 7.09
N CYS A 130 -14.22 -15.45 8.05
CA CYS A 130 -15.43 -14.89 8.64
C CYS A 130 -16.34 -14.23 7.58
N ALA A 131 -15.77 -13.44 6.67
CA ALA A 131 -16.51 -12.83 5.56
C ALA A 131 -17.13 -13.89 4.64
N ALA A 132 -16.37 -14.92 4.25
CA ALA A 132 -16.89 -16.02 3.44
C ALA A 132 -17.97 -16.85 4.16
N MET A 133 -17.88 -17.00 5.49
CA MET A 133 -18.95 -17.62 6.27
C MET A 133 -20.24 -16.81 6.16
N ILE A 134 -20.17 -15.48 6.25
CA ILE A 134 -21.33 -14.59 6.06
C ILE A 134 -21.91 -14.74 4.64
N ASP A 135 -21.05 -14.74 3.61
CA ASP A 135 -21.50 -14.87 2.21
C ASP A 135 -22.22 -16.21 1.95
N ILE A 136 -21.74 -17.31 2.53
CA ILE A 136 -22.21 -18.67 2.22
C ILE A 136 -23.34 -19.13 3.15
N PHE A 137 -23.30 -18.74 4.43
CA PHE A 137 -24.21 -19.21 5.49
C PHE A 137 -25.11 -18.09 6.04
N SER A 138 -25.02 -16.88 5.48
CA SER A 138 -25.84 -15.73 5.86
C SER A 138 -25.77 -15.45 7.38
N TYR A 139 -26.92 -15.32 8.05
CA TYR A 139 -27.00 -15.06 9.49
C TYR A 139 -26.38 -16.15 10.38
N ASP A 140 -26.40 -17.42 9.96
CA ASP A 140 -25.70 -18.50 10.69
C ASP A 140 -24.18 -18.30 10.60
N GLY A 141 -23.71 -17.93 9.40
CA GLY A 141 -22.33 -17.54 9.16
C GLY A 141 -21.89 -16.35 10.01
N LEU A 142 -22.74 -15.32 10.11
CA LEU A 142 -22.49 -14.15 10.96
C LEU A 142 -22.35 -14.55 12.44
N ALA A 143 -23.25 -15.37 12.97
CA ALA A 143 -23.16 -15.84 14.35
C ALA A 143 -21.85 -16.59 14.61
N ARG A 144 -21.48 -17.52 13.73
CA ARG A 144 -20.23 -18.31 13.85
C ARG A 144 -18.99 -17.42 13.75
N ALA A 145 -18.97 -16.49 12.79
CA ALA A 145 -17.88 -15.52 12.61
C ALA A 145 -17.66 -14.66 13.87
N VAL A 146 -18.75 -14.14 14.44
CA VAL A 146 -18.72 -13.36 15.68
C VAL A 146 -18.16 -14.18 16.85
N CYS A 147 -18.64 -15.41 17.03
CA CYS A 147 -18.14 -16.30 18.07
C CYS A 147 -16.65 -16.61 17.92
N ALA A 148 -16.17 -16.84 16.70
CA ALA A 148 -14.76 -17.09 16.43
C ALA A 148 -13.87 -15.85 16.68
N MET A 149 -14.38 -14.64 16.41
CA MET A 149 -13.67 -13.41 16.71
C MET A 149 -13.63 -13.08 18.21
N GLU A 150 -14.70 -13.38 18.95
CA GLU A 150 -14.76 -13.14 20.40
C GLU A 150 -14.03 -14.19 21.24
N ALA A 151 -13.87 -15.41 20.72
CA ALA A 151 -13.05 -16.43 21.37
C ALA A 151 -11.55 -16.02 21.46
N LYS A 152 -11.17 -14.85 20.92
CA LYS A 152 -9.81 -14.31 20.93
C LYS A 152 -9.75 -12.99 21.71
N ASP A 153 -8.91 -12.97 22.73
CA ASP A 153 -8.64 -11.76 23.52
C ASP A 153 -7.88 -10.67 22.74
N ALA A 154 -7.30 -11.00 21.58
CA ALA A 154 -6.37 -10.14 20.85
C ALA A 154 -6.97 -9.40 19.63
N ILE A 155 -8.23 -9.68 19.25
CA ILE A 155 -8.86 -8.97 18.13
C ILE A 155 -9.32 -7.59 18.59
N ASP A 156 -8.83 -6.57 17.89
CA ASP A 156 -9.13 -5.19 18.23
C ASP A 156 -10.57 -4.79 17.87
N THR A 157 -11.01 -3.65 18.41
CA THR A 157 -12.38 -3.17 18.19
C THR A 157 -12.63 -2.68 16.76
N TRP A 158 -11.57 -2.39 16.00
CA TRP A 158 -11.66 -1.93 14.62
C TRP A 158 -12.01 -3.10 13.70
N GLU A 159 -11.35 -4.26 13.84
CA GLU A 159 -11.67 -5.47 13.07
C GLU A 159 -13.10 -5.96 13.33
N LYS A 160 -13.57 -5.87 14.58
CA LYS A 160 -14.97 -6.19 14.93
C LYS A 160 -15.95 -5.26 14.24
N ASN A 161 -15.67 -3.96 14.24
CA ASN A 161 -16.50 -2.99 13.53
C ASN A 161 -16.46 -3.22 12.00
N LEU A 162 -15.32 -3.65 11.47
CA LEU A 162 -15.19 -3.98 10.05
C LEU A 162 -16.11 -5.15 9.66
N LEU A 163 -16.15 -6.23 10.45
CA LEU A 163 -17.07 -7.35 10.19
C LEU A 163 -18.54 -6.93 10.33
N PHE A 164 -18.88 -6.07 11.29
CA PHE A 164 -20.23 -5.51 11.42
C PHE A 164 -20.63 -4.73 10.15
N THR A 165 -19.76 -3.85 9.67
CA THR A 165 -19.99 -3.10 8.43
C THR A 165 -20.12 -4.04 7.23
N TYR A 166 -19.28 -5.08 7.14
CA TYR A 166 -19.38 -6.10 6.10
C TYR A 166 -20.74 -6.81 6.13
N ALA A 167 -21.25 -7.18 7.31
CA ALA A 167 -22.57 -7.79 7.44
C ALA A 167 -23.71 -6.86 6.96
N CYS A 168 -23.60 -5.55 7.24
CA CYS A 168 -24.56 -4.54 6.75
C CYS A 168 -24.50 -4.38 5.22
N GLU A 169 -23.33 -4.52 4.63
CA GLU A 169 -23.18 -4.44 3.17
C GLU A 169 -23.68 -5.70 2.47
N ARG A 170 -23.54 -6.87 3.12
CA ARG A 170 -23.77 -8.16 2.48
C ARG A 170 -25.16 -8.73 2.71
N LEU A 171 -25.68 -8.64 3.93
CA LEU A 171 -26.92 -9.32 4.32
C LEU A 171 -28.11 -8.39 4.22
N ASP A 172 -28.10 -7.29 4.96
CA ASP A 172 -29.25 -6.39 5.11
C ASP A 172 -28.83 -5.00 5.59
N GLU A 173 -29.73 -4.01 5.50
CA GLU A 173 -29.51 -2.65 6.00
C GLU A 173 -29.08 -2.61 7.47
N GLU A 174 -28.31 -1.58 7.85
CA GLU A 174 -27.71 -1.46 9.19
C GLU A 174 -28.74 -1.57 10.32
N ASP A 175 -29.96 -1.05 10.14
CA ASP A 175 -31.03 -1.14 11.15
C ASP A 175 -31.54 -2.57 11.39
N ILE A 176 -31.47 -3.44 10.37
CA ILE A 176 -31.84 -4.86 10.49
C ILE A 176 -30.71 -5.61 11.21
N ILE A 177 -29.46 -5.38 10.81
CA ILE A 177 -28.29 -6.01 11.45
C ILE A 177 -28.15 -5.58 12.91
N THR A 178 -28.39 -4.31 13.21
CA THR A 178 -28.42 -3.77 14.57
C THR A 178 -29.45 -4.52 15.42
N ARG A 179 -30.70 -4.66 14.94
CA ARG A 179 -31.75 -5.41 15.65
C ARG A 179 -31.38 -6.87 15.84
N TRP A 180 -30.81 -7.51 14.83
CA TRP A 180 -30.33 -8.89 14.94
C TRP A 180 -29.30 -9.04 16.06
N PHE A 181 -28.34 -8.11 16.16
CA PHE A 181 -27.36 -8.10 17.24
C PHE A 181 -28.01 -7.83 18.60
N GLU A 182 -28.97 -6.91 18.70
CA GLU A 182 -29.69 -6.62 19.95
C GLU A 182 -30.45 -7.84 20.47
N GLU A 183 -31.18 -8.53 19.58
CA GLU A 183 -31.91 -9.76 19.90
C GLU A 183 -30.94 -10.88 20.31
N LYS A 184 -29.94 -11.19 19.48
CA LYS A 184 -28.99 -12.28 19.73
C LYS A 184 -28.07 -12.04 20.92
N SER A 185 -27.82 -10.78 21.29
CA SER A 185 -27.07 -10.43 22.50
C SER A 185 -27.80 -10.85 23.79
N THR A 186 -29.11 -11.09 23.74
CA THR A 186 -29.85 -11.62 24.90
C THR A 186 -29.66 -13.12 25.10
N GLU A 187 -29.31 -13.84 24.03
CA GLU A 187 -29.20 -15.29 23.98
C GLU A 187 -27.73 -15.76 24.10
N GLU A 188 -26.79 -15.04 23.49
CA GLU A 188 -25.39 -15.45 23.36
C GLU A 188 -24.42 -14.38 23.88
N LYS A 189 -23.60 -14.76 24.87
CA LYS A 189 -22.68 -13.85 25.57
C LYS A 189 -21.56 -13.35 24.66
N LEU A 190 -21.08 -14.20 23.74
CA LEU A 190 -20.05 -13.79 22.79
C LEU A 190 -20.57 -12.71 21.85
N ILE A 191 -21.76 -12.91 21.28
CA ILE A 191 -22.41 -11.90 20.41
C ILE A 191 -22.62 -10.57 21.17
N ALA A 192 -23.05 -10.63 22.43
CA ALA A 192 -23.19 -9.44 23.28
C ALA A 192 -21.85 -8.70 23.50
N SER A 193 -20.77 -9.43 23.75
CA SER A 193 -19.42 -8.87 23.92
C SER A 193 -18.93 -8.19 22.64
N PHE A 194 -19.09 -8.85 21.51
CA PHE A 194 -18.75 -8.32 20.18
C PHE A 194 -19.48 -7.02 19.89
N TYR A 195 -20.80 -7.04 20.02
CA TYR A 195 -21.62 -5.88 19.67
C TYR A 195 -21.32 -4.69 20.57
N LYS A 196 -21.08 -4.94 21.86
CA LYS A 196 -20.61 -3.90 22.79
C LYS A 196 -19.28 -3.29 22.35
N ALA A 197 -18.33 -4.09 21.85
CA ALA A 197 -17.05 -3.59 21.33
C ALA A 197 -17.24 -2.73 20.06
N VAL A 198 -18.10 -3.15 19.14
CA VAL A 198 -18.48 -2.36 17.94
C VAL A 198 -19.07 -1.00 18.33
N LEU A 199 -20.03 -0.98 19.26
CA LEU A 199 -20.64 0.26 19.75
C LEU A 199 -19.62 1.17 20.45
N GLN A 200 -18.66 0.61 21.19
CA GLN A 200 -17.58 1.38 21.81
C GLN A 200 -16.65 2.01 20.77
N HIS A 201 -16.28 1.25 19.73
CA HIS A 201 -15.46 1.73 18.61
C HIS A 201 -16.13 2.91 17.91
N ARG A 202 -17.39 2.74 17.49
CA ARG A 202 -18.17 3.79 16.82
C ARG A 202 -18.33 5.04 17.70
N LYS A 203 -18.61 4.87 18.99
CA LYS A 203 -18.64 5.99 19.96
C LYS A 203 -17.27 6.69 20.06
N ALA A 204 -16.17 5.94 20.06
CA ALA A 204 -14.82 6.50 20.11
C ALA A 204 -14.45 7.25 18.82
N GLU A 205 -14.85 6.75 17.64
CA GLU A 205 -14.67 7.46 16.37
C GLU A 205 -15.45 8.76 16.32
N THR A 206 -16.74 8.76 16.69
CA THR A 206 -17.55 9.99 16.78
C THR A 206 -16.95 10.99 17.77
N ARG A 207 -16.42 10.51 18.90
CA ARG A 207 -15.68 11.34 19.88
C ARG A 207 -14.33 11.83 19.34
N SER A 208 -13.64 11.04 18.51
CA SER A 208 -12.36 11.40 17.88
C SER A 208 -12.56 12.46 16.79
N LEU A 209 -13.62 12.32 15.98
CA LEU A 209 -14.02 13.30 14.97
C LEU A 209 -14.42 14.64 15.62
N SER A 210 -15.15 14.61 16.74
CA SER A 210 -15.47 15.82 17.51
C SER A 210 -14.27 16.40 18.27
N LYS A 211 -13.35 15.57 18.79
CA LYS A 211 -12.08 16.00 19.43
C LYS A 211 -10.96 16.36 18.44
N ARG A 212 -11.09 16.10 17.14
CA ARG A 212 -10.16 16.64 16.13
C ARG A 212 -10.18 18.18 16.13
N GLY A 213 -11.25 18.80 16.65
CA GLY A 213 -11.30 20.23 16.98
C GLY A 213 -10.55 20.64 18.26
N THR A 214 -10.23 19.72 19.17
CA THR A 214 -9.59 19.98 20.47
C THR A 214 -8.38 19.07 20.72
N ARG A 215 -7.21 19.58 20.31
CA ARG A 215 -5.83 19.02 20.49
C ARG A 215 -5.66 18.10 21.72
N SER A 216 -5.46 16.81 21.47
CA SER A 216 -4.78 15.89 22.40
C SER A 216 -3.36 16.40 22.72
N LYS A 217 -2.96 16.33 24.01
CA LYS A 217 -1.65 16.76 24.52
C LYS A 217 -0.53 15.97 23.82
N ARG A 218 0.03 16.57 22.75
CA ARG A 218 1.18 16.02 22.01
C ARG A 218 2.31 15.64 22.98
N PRO A 219 3.00 14.49 22.79
CA PRO A 219 4.15 14.11 23.60
C PRO A 219 5.13 15.28 23.68
N LYS A 220 5.63 15.57 24.90
CA LYS A 220 6.61 16.63 25.14
C LYS A 220 7.79 16.42 24.20
N LYS A 221 7.98 17.38 23.30
CA LYS A 221 8.95 17.33 22.20
C LYS A 221 10.36 17.31 22.81
N PRO A 222 11.31 16.56 22.23
CA PRO A 222 12.66 16.54 22.74
C PRO A 222 13.34 17.90 22.58
N GLY A 223 13.94 18.40 23.66
CA GLY A 223 14.83 19.55 23.63
C GLY A 223 16.24 19.16 23.16
N TYR A 224 17.10 20.16 22.92
CA TYR A 224 18.47 19.96 22.41
C TYR A 224 19.30 18.97 23.25
N ARG A 225 19.24 19.05 24.58
CA ARG A 225 19.96 18.12 25.49
C ARG A 225 19.48 16.67 25.32
N GLN A 226 18.17 16.49 25.14
CA GLN A 226 17.58 15.16 24.93
C GLN A 226 17.98 14.60 23.55
N ALA A 227 18.02 15.43 22.51
CA ALA A 227 18.50 15.03 21.19
C ALA A 227 19.96 14.55 21.26
N LEU A 228 20.85 15.28 21.94
CA LEU A 228 22.24 14.85 22.15
C LEU A 228 22.35 13.53 22.95
N SER A 229 21.53 13.35 23.98
CA SER A 229 21.47 12.10 24.74
C SER A 229 21.04 10.92 23.86
N ILE A 230 20.10 11.13 22.95
CA ILE A 230 19.67 10.11 21.99
C ILE A 230 20.79 9.78 21.00
N ILE A 231 21.47 10.80 20.45
CA ILE A 231 22.58 10.63 19.50
C ILE A 231 23.74 9.86 20.13
N ASN A 232 24.08 10.16 21.39
CA ASN A 232 25.16 9.49 22.11
C ASN A 232 24.81 8.06 22.56
N ASN A 233 23.58 7.62 22.36
CA ASN A 233 23.16 6.28 22.74
C ASN A 233 23.51 5.26 21.65
N LYS A 234 24.17 4.15 22.03
CA LYS A 234 24.61 3.11 21.09
C LYS A 234 23.47 2.37 20.35
N ARG A 235 22.20 2.53 20.75
CA ARG A 235 21.04 1.87 20.14
C ARG A 235 20.01 2.88 19.62
N LEU A 236 19.95 3.03 18.30
CA LEU A 236 19.03 3.92 17.59
C LEU A 236 17.88 3.13 16.92
N HIS A 237 16.81 2.88 17.68
CA HIS A 237 15.59 2.21 17.19
C HIS A 237 14.57 3.20 16.60
N LYS A 238 13.53 2.69 15.93
CA LYS A 238 12.50 3.49 15.19
C LYS A 238 11.95 4.68 15.99
N ARG A 239 11.57 4.48 17.26
CA ARG A 239 11.06 5.55 18.14
C ARG A 239 12.07 6.68 18.35
N LYS A 240 13.35 6.36 18.56
CA LYS A 240 14.41 7.37 18.72
C LYS A 240 14.67 8.13 17.41
N LYS A 241 14.69 7.44 16.26
CA LYS A 241 14.77 8.10 14.93
C LYS A 241 13.64 9.11 14.76
N PHE A 242 12.41 8.72 15.09
CA PHE A 242 11.25 9.61 15.06
C PHE A 242 11.42 10.86 15.96
N LEU A 243 11.95 10.67 17.19
CA LEU A 243 12.20 11.79 18.10
C LEU A 243 13.26 12.76 17.56
N LEU A 244 14.35 12.27 16.98
CA LEU A 244 15.39 13.11 16.37
C LEU A 244 14.86 13.89 15.16
N ARG A 245 14.09 13.22 14.30
CA ARG A 245 13.40 13.86 13.17
C ARG A 245 12.46 14.97 13.64
N GLN A 246 11.67 14.72 14.70
CA GLN A 246 10.78 15.71 15.29
C GLN A 246 11.50 16.89 15.95
N PHE A 247 12.66 16.65 16.56
CA PHE A 247 13.55 17.68 17.06
C PHE A 247 14.03 18.57 15.90
N GLY A 248 14.63 17.95 14.87
CA GLY A 248 15.20 18.65 13.72
C GLY A 248 14.22 19.61 13.05
N LYS A 249 12.97 19.18 12.83
CA LYS A 249 11.89 20.04 12.28
C LYS A 249 11.73 21.39 12.99
N LYS A 250 12.02 21.45 14.30
CA LYS A 250 11.73 22.61 15.16
C LYS A 250 12.98 23.23 15.80
N ALA A 251 14.14 22.64 15.60
CA ALA A 251 15.38 23.16 16.13
C ALA A 251 15.65 24.56 15.54
N SER A 252 16.26 25.43 16.34
CA SER A 252 16.73 26.72 15.85
C SER A 252 17.95 26.54 14.95
N GLU A 253 18.20 27.50 14.06
CA GLU A 253 19.39 27.47 13.17
C GLU A 253 20.69 27.32 13.98
N ALA A 254 20.81 28.01 15.12
CA ALA A 254 21.96 27.88 16.01
C ALA A 254 22.15 26.45 16.56
N GLN A 255 21.06 25.71 16.81
CA GLN A 255 21.14 24.31 17.24
C GLN A 255 21.51 23.38 16.08
N LEU A 256 20.95 23.62 14.89
CA LEU A 256 21.26 22.86 13.68
C LEU A 256 22.73 23.02 13.28
N ASN A 257 23.26 24.25 13.29
CA ASN A 257 24.67 24.55 13.02
C ASN A 257 25.61 23.83 13.99
N LYS A 258 25.27 23.79 15.28
CA LYS A 258 26.07 23.04 16.28
C LYS A 258 26.06 21.53 16.01
N LEU A 259 24.95 20.97 15.56
CA LEU A 259 24.88 19.54 15.23
C LEU A 259 25.59 19.22 13.91
N ALA A 260 25.51 20.11 12.92
CA ALA A 260 26.24 19.98 11.66
C ALA A 260 27.77 20.00 11.89
N ALA A 261 28.26 20.93 12.71
CA ALA A 261 29.68 20.96 13.08
C ALA A 261 30.15 19.68 13.80
N LYS A 262 29.28 19.05 14.60
CA LYS A 262 29.58 17.76 15.24
C LYS A 262 29.54 16.59 14.27
N LEU A 263 28.59 16.59 13.32
CA LEU A 263 28.51 15.60 12.25
C LEU A 263 29.82 15.54 11.45
N GLU A 264 30.41 16.70 11.15
CA GLU A 264 31.68 16.79 10.41
C GLU A 264 32.88 16.16 11.11
N LEU A 265 32.85 16.03 12.44
CA LEU A 265 33.94 15.47 13.23
C LEU A 265 33.72 14.01 13.63
N GLU A 266 32.47 13.55 13.61
CA GLU A 266 32.07 12.23 14.11
C GLU A 266 32.53 11.09 13.19
N LYS A 267 33.05 10.00 13.78
CA LYS A 267 33.56 8.83 13.04
C LYS A 267 32.73 7.57 13.27
N ASP A 268 31.95 7.52 14.35
CA ASP A 268 31.09 6.38 14.65
C ASP A 268 29.86 6.38 13.72
N SER A 269 29.71 5.33 12.90
CA SER A 269 28.61 5.22 11.92
C SER A 269 27.22 5.34 12.56
N LYS A 270 27.01 4.76 13.74
CA LYS A 270 25.70 4.81 14.42
C LYS A 270 25.36 6.23 14.87
N LYS A 271 26.36 6.98 15.32
CA LYS A 271 26.19 8.40 15.64
C LYS A 271 26.00 9.25 14.39
N LEU A 272 26.74 8.98 13.30
CA LEU A 272 26.55 9.65 12.01
C LEU A 272 25.10 9.49 11.52
N ILE A 273 24.56 8.27 11.54
CA ILE A 273 23.15 7.98 11.24
C ILE A 273 22.21 8.82 12.12
N ALA A 274 22.48 8.91 13.43
CA ALA A 274 21.67 9.70 14.36
C ALA A 274 21.73 11.20 14.05
N TYR A 275 22.92 11.76 13.78
CA TYR A 275 23.08 13.15 13.38
C TYR A 275 22.34 13.44 12.08
N LEU A 276 22.52 12.61 11.04
CA LEU A 276 21.84 12.77 9.75
C LEU A 276 20.31 12.71 9.89
N THR A 277 19.79 11.88 10.80
CA THR A 277 18.34 11.78 11.08
C THR A 277 17.72 13.12 11.53
N VAL A 278 18.49 14.01 12.15
CA VAL A 278 18.02 15.36 12.53
C VAL A 278 17.67 16.19 11.28
N PHE A 279 18.35 15.95 10.16
CA PHE A 279 18.23 16.76 8.93
C PHE A 279 17.29 16.15 7.88
N TRP A 280 16.51 15.12 8.21
CA TRP A 280 15.61 14.47 7.23
C TRP A 280 14.46 15.34 6.70
N ASP A 281 14.11 16.43 7.39
CA ASP A 281 13.06 17.37 6.93
C ASP A 281 13.53 18.84 6.99
N ARG A 282 14.83 19.06 7.17
CA ARG A 282 15.44 20.40 7.21
C ARG A 282 16.77 20.33 6.49
N PRO A 283 17.09 21.31 5.63
CA PRO A 283 18.35 21.31 4.90
C PRO A 283 19.53 21.27 5.88
N LEU A 284 20.55 20.48 5.54
CA LEU A 284 21.86 20.60 6.17
C LEU A 284 22.40 22.02 5.93
N PRO A 285 22.91 22.71 6.96
CA PRO A 285 23.43 24.08 6.80
C PRO A 285 24.64 24.16 5.86
N VAL A 286 25.49 23.14 5.84
CA VAL A 286 26.67 23.03 4.99
C VAL A 286 26.73 21.61 4.44
N VAL A 287 26.98 21.50 3.13
CA VAL A 287 27.22 20.22 2.45
C VAL A 287 28.71 20.12 2.18
N SER A 288 29.40 19.22 2.87
CA SER A 288 30.81 18.92 2.66
C SER A 288 31.00 17.68 1.80
N ASP A 289 32.18 17.53 1.20
CA ASP A 289 32.57 16.31 0.49
C ASP A 289 32.50 15.06 1.38
N ARG A 290 32.78 15.23 2.68
CA ARG A 290 32.66 14.16 3.67
C ARG A 290 31.22 13.70 3.84
N VAL A 291 30.28 14.63 3.95
CA VAL A 291 28.85 14.27 4.09
C VAL A 291 28.33 13.66 2.79
N LEU A 292 28.78 14.16 1.63
CA LEU A 292 28.45 13.57 0.32
C LEU A 292 29.00 12.15 0.15
N SER A 293 30.19 11.86 0.67
CA SER A 293 30.79 10.53 0.55
C SER A 293 29.99 9.45 1.28
N PHE A 294 29.19 9.82 2.29
CA PHE A 294 28.29 8.88 2.97
C PHE A 294 27.22 8.28 2.06
N LEU A 295 26.89 8.91 0.93
CA LEU A 295 26.00 8.34 -0.09
C LEU A 295 26.57 7.06 -0.73
N PHE A 296 27.90 6.91 -0.69
CA PHE A 296 28.65 5.81 -1.31
C PHE A 296 29.29 4.89 -0.26
N SER A 297 28.87 4.99 1.00
CA SER A 297 29.35 4.13 2.09
C SER A 297 28.94 2.68 1.89
N GLU A 298 29.73 1.69 2.32
CA GLU A 298 29.30 0.28 2.35
C GLU A 298 28.20 0.02 3.40
N ASP A 299 28.11 0.86 4.44
CA ASP A 299 27.04 0.82 5.43
C ASP A 299 25.71 1.36 4.85
N ALA A 300 24.79 0.44 4.54
CA ALA A 300 23.49 0.74 3.95
C ALA A 300 22.61 1.67 4.80
N ASP A 301 22.69 1.59 6.13
CA ASP A 301 21.91 2.47 7.02
C ASP A 301 22.48 3.89 7.02
N LEU A 302 23.81 4.03 6.92
CA LEU A 302 24.47 5.30 6.72
C LEU A 302 24.11 5.91 5.36
N ARG A 303 24.21 5.15 4.26
CA ARG A 303 23.79 5.59 2.91
C ARG A 303 22.37 6.12 2.91
N ARG A 304 21.42 5.32 3.43
CA ARG A 304 20.01 5.68 3.54
C ARG A 304 19.79 6.95 4.35
N SER A 305 20.52 7.10 5.47
CA SER A 305 20.38 8.27 6.33
C SER A 305 20.96 9.52 5.69
N ALA A 306 22.07 9.41 4.96
CA ALA A 306 22.69 10.48 4.21
C ALA A 306 21.77 10.94 3.06
N ARG A 307 21.23 10.01 2.28
CA ARG A 307 20.24 10.29 1.23
C ARG A 307 19.06 11.10 1.76
N ASN A 308 18.43 10.64 2.83
CA ASN A 308 17.26 11.31 3.40
C ASN A 308 17.61 12.73 3.91
N ALA A 309 18.79 12.91 4.53
CA ALA A 309 19.25 14.22 4.98
C ALA A 309 19.54 15.17 3.81
N LEU A 310 20.21 14.69 2.77
CA LEU A 310 20.61 15.47 1.60
C LEU A 310 19.44 15.74 0.64
N SER A 311 18.38 14.93 0.65
CA SER A 311 17.16 15.17 -0.16
C SER A 311 16.44 16.48 0.20
N ALA A 312 16.65 16.99 1.41
CA ALA A 312 16.11 18.26 1.87
C ALA A 312 16.96 19.48 1.44
N VAL A 313 18.08 19.25 0.75
CA VAL A 313 19.05 20.30 0.39
C VAL A 313 19.00 20.60 -1.11
N LYS A 314 18.89 21.88 -1.45
CA LYS A 314 19.02 22.37 -2.83
C LYS A 314 20.44 22.90 -3.06
N SER A 315 21.27 22.15 -3.78
CA SER A 315 22.67 22.52 -4.07
C SER A 315 23.20 21.83 -5.34
N LYS A 316 24.17 22.46 -6.00
CA LYS A 316 24.83 21.92 -7.20
C LYS A 316 25.66 20.67 -6.87
N GLU A 317 26.21 20.58 -5.67
CA GLU A 317 26.99 19.45 -5.16
C GLU A 317 26.10 18.23 -4.93
N VAL A 318 24.93 18.41 -4.28
CA VAL A 318 23.93 17.35 -4.11
C VAL A 318 23.44 16.85 -5.45
N ARG A 319 23.19 17.76 -6.40
CA ARG A 319 22.86 17.39 -7.78
C ARG A 319 23.96 16.56 -8.43
N GLY A 320 25.22 16.97 -8.32
CA GLY A 320 26.36 16.24 -8.87
C GLY A 320 26.46 14.82 -8.30
N ALA A 321 26.29 14.67 -7.00
CA ALA A 321 26.25 13.35 -6.34
C ALA A 321 25.07 12.49 -6.82
N ALA A 322 23.89 13.10 -7.00
CA ALA A 322 22.71 12.41 -7.52
C ALA A 322 22.93 11.86 -8.93
N LEU A 323 23.57 12.63 -9.82
CA LEU A 323 23.91 12.19 -11.18
C LEU A 323 24.92 11.03 -11.15
N LYS A 324 25.94 11.10 -10.28
CA LYS A 324 26.90 9.99 -10.09
C LYS A 324 26.21 8.68 -9.65
N LEU A 325 25.24 8.77 -8.72
CA LEU A 325 24.44 7.60 -8.30
C LEU A 325 23.62 7.03 -9.47
N LEU A 326 23.01 7.89 -10.29
CA LEU A 326 22.27 7.44 -11.47
C LEU A 326 23.17 6.73 -12.49
N ASP A 327 24.44 7.14 -12.59
CA ASP A 327 25.42 6.52 -13.48
C ASP A 327 25.87 5.11 -13.02
N GLN A 328 25.84 4.80 -11.72
CA GLN A 328 26.13 3.46 -11.21
C GLN A 328 25.13 2.41 -11.72
N GLY A 329 23.87 2.81 -11.89
CA GLY A 329 22.87 2.04 -12.64
C GLY A 329 22.23 0.85 -11.93
N ASP A 330 22.63 0.52 -10.70
CA ASP A 330 21.88 -0.42 -9.87
C ASP A 330 20.61 0.23 -9.29
N ASP A 331 19.65 -0.61 -8.89
CA ASP A 331 18.32 -0.16 -8.45
C ASP A 331 18.37 0.75 -7.21
N GLU A 332 19.24 0.46 -6.23
CA GLU A 332 19.38 1.27 -5.01
C GLU A 332 19.92 2.67 -5.35
N SER A 333 20.96 2.72 -6.20
CA SER A 333 21.59 3.97 -6.62
C SER A 333 20.67 4.79 -7.52
N ILE A 334 19.90 4.16 -8.41
CA ILE A 334 18.89 4.86 -9.22
C ILE A 334 17.86 5.53 -8.32
N VAL A 335 17.23 4.77 -7.41
CA VAL A 335 16.24 5.31 -6.47
C VAL A 335 16.83 6.43 -5.63
N SER A 336 18.07 6.26 -5.16
CA SER A 336 18.76 7.24 -4.34
C SER A 336 19.07 8.52 -5.10
N GLY A 337 19.56 8.41 -6.34
CA GLY A 337 19.82 9.55 -7.21
C GLY A 337 18.55 10.32 -7.55
N VAL A 338 17.45 9.63 -7.91
CA VAL A 338 16.16 10.30 -8.18
C VAL A 338 15.65 11.01 -6.93
N ASN A 339 15.77 10.40 -5.75
CA ASN A 339 15.32 11.04 -4.51
C ASN A 339 16.10 12.33 -4.19
N LEU A 340 17.40 12.38 -4.45
CA LEU A 340 18.21 13.59 -4.29
C LEU A 340 17.90 14.68 -5.32
N LEU A 341 17.41 14.29 -6.49
CA LEU A 341 16.94 15.22 -7.52
C LEU A 341 15.58 15.85 -7.20
N GLU A 342 14.86 15.42 -6.16
CA GLU A 342 13.54 15.95 -5.81
C GLU A 342 13.49 17.49 -5.72
N LEU A 343 14.53 18.10 -5.15
CA LEU A 343 14.68 19.56 -5.06
C LEU A 343 15.74 20.13 -6.03
N ASN A 344 16.41 19.27 -6.79
CA ASN A 344 17.59 19.59 -7.61
C ASN A 344 17.43 19.24 -9.10
N TYR A 345 16.26 18.79 -9.53
CA TYR A 345 16.00 18.42 -10.91
C TYR A 345 16.00 19.63 -11.84
N ARG A 346 16.25 19.37 -13.12
CA ARG A 346 16.08 20.30 -14.24
C ARG A 346 15.12 19.70 -15.25
N SER A 347 14.43 20.55 -16.01
CA SER A 347 13.50 20.11 -17.07
C SER A 347 14.17 19.18 -18.09
N THR A 348 15.47 19.36 -18.33
CA THR A 348 16.31 18.54 -19.22
C THR A 348 16.55 17.12 -18.71
N ASP A 349 16.35 16.85 -17.42
CA ASP A 349 16.67 15.53 -16.83
C ASP A 349 15.62 14.46 -17.16
N ARG A 350 14.44 14.88 -17.59
CA ARG A 350 13.28 14.01 -17.80
C ARG A 350 13.60 12.76 -18.61
N ALA A 351 14.27 12.92 -19.75
CA ALA A 351 14.54 11.81 -20.65
C ALA A 351 15.49 10.78 -20.01
N MET A 352 16.53 11.26 -19.32
CA MET A 352 17.48 10.42 -18.59
C MET A 352 16.81 9.71 -17.41
N LEU A 353 15.99 10.42 -16.63
CA LEU A 353 15.22 9.84 -15.53
C LEU A 353 14.29 8.72 -16.01
N LEU A 354 13.59 8.94 -17.12
CA LEU A 354 12.71 7.93 -17.70
C LEU A 354 13.50 6.72 -18.21
N ALA A 355 14.67 6.93 -18.81
CA ALA A 355 15.53 5.85 -19.27
C ALA A 355 16.04 5.00 -18.09
N LYS A 356 16.50 5.63 -17.00
CA LYS A 356 16.93 4.93 -15.77
C LYS A 356 15.77 4.24 -15.05
N ALA A 357 14.60 4.84 -15.04
CA ALA A 357 13.42 4.24 -14.43
C ALA A 357 13.07 2.86 -15.04
N LYS A 358 13.20 2.75 -16.37
CA LYS A 358 12.93 1.50 -17.12
C LYS A 358 13.92 0.37 -16.83
N THR A 359 15.08 0.65 -16.23
CA THR A 359 16.07 -0.38 -15.90
C THR A 359 15.88 -0.98 -14.52
N VAL A 360 15.07 -0.33 -13.66
CA VAL A 360 14.78 -0.83 -12.30
C VAL A 360 13.92 -2.09 -12.39
N LYS A 361 14.35 -3.15 -11.71
CA LYS A 361 13.70 -4.47 -11.76
C LYS A 361 13.06 -4.84 -10.43
N ASP A 362 13.69 -4.46 -9.33
CA ASP A 362 13.19 -4.75 -8.01
C ASP A 362 11.91 -3.97 -7.70
N ILE A 363 10.90 -4.68 -7.20
CA ILE A 363 9.55 -4.16 -7.01
C ILE A 363 9.51 -3.10 -5.88
N ASP A 364 10.30 -3.28 -4.82
CA ASP A 364 10.39 -2.30 -3.73
C ASP A 364 11.04 -1.01 -4.24
N HIS A 365 12.17 -1.13 -4.95
CA HIS A 365 12.83 0.00 -5.57
C HIS A 365 11.91 0.72 -6.56
N LEU A 366 11.12 -0.01 -7.35
CA LEU A 366 10.13 0.55 -8.26
C LEU A 366 9.05 1.35 -7.51
N HIS A 367 8.55 0.84 -6.37
CA HIS A 367 7.64 1.57 -5.49
C HIS A 367 8.27 2.89 -4.98
N TRP A 368 9.48 2.83 -4.44
CA TRP A 368 10.20 4.01 -3.93
C TRP A 368 10.49 5.04 -5.03
N LEU A 369 10.81 4.58 -6.24
CA LEU A 369 11.02 5.42 -7.40
C LEU A 369 9.73 6.18 -7.78
N CYS A 370 8.60 5.48 -7.85
CA CYS A 370 7.30 6.08 -8.14
C CYS A 370 6.91 7.12 -7.08
N MET A 371 7.22 6.84 -5.79
CA MET A 371 7.02 7.81 -4.71
C MET A 371 7.89 9.06 -4.85
N SER A 372 9.12 8.91 -5.36
CA SER A 372 10.00 10.05 -5.66
C SER A 372 9.47 10.88 -6.83
N PHE A 373 9.01 10.23 -7.91
CA PHE A 373 8.37 10.93 -9.03
C PHE A 373 7.11 11.69 -8.61
N LYS A 374 6.27 11.10 -7.76
CA LYS A 374 5.11 11.79 -7.18
C LYS A 374 5.51 13.11 -6.51
N LYS A 375 6.57 13.10 -5.70
CA LYS A 375 7.03 14.32 -5.02
C LYS A 375 7.64 15.33 -5.99
N MET A 376 8.48 14.88 -6.92
CA MET A 376 9.06 15.73 -7.97
C MET A 376 7.97 16.45 -8.76
N VAL A 377 6.97 15.71 -9.21
CA VAL A 377 5.84 16.23 -9.96
C VAL A 377 5.01 17.18 -9.11
N LYS A 378 4.73 16.86 -7.84
CA LYS A 378 4.00 17.76 -6.94
C LYS A 378 4.71 19.11 -6.74
N ASN A 379 6.03 19.13 -6.79
CA ASN A 379 6.85 20.33 -6.67
C ASN A 379 7.11 21.02 -8.03
N CYS A 380 6.50 20.54 -9.11
CA CYS A 380 6.63 21.11 -10.46
C CYS A 380 5.29 21.65 -10.94
N ASP A 381 5.26 22.94 -11.31
CA ASP A 381 4.07 23.55 -11.93
C ASP A 381 4.00 23.32 -13.45
N SER A 382 4.86 22.43 -13.99
CA SER A 382 4.93 22.13 -15.42
C SER A 382 4.55 20.69 -15.73
N ASP A 383 3.70 20.55 -16.75
CA ASP A 383 3.34 19.29 -17.40
C ASP A 383 4.52 18.58 -18.09
N ASN A 384 5.71 19.20 -18.12
CA ASN A 384 6.91 18.64 -18.72
C ASN A 384 7.24 17.26 -18.14
N PHE A 385 6.88 16.98 -16.88
CA PHE A 385 7.09 15.68 -16.22
C PHE A 385 5.93 14.68 -16.38
N ALA A 386 4.90 15.00 -17.16
CA ALA A 386 3.82 14.06 -17.46
C ALA A 386 4.30 12.68 -17.96
N PRO A 387 5.38 12.56 -18.76
CA PRO A 387 5.92 11.24 -19.12
C PRO A 387 6.38 10.39 -17.93
N LEU A 388 6.87 10.99 -16.84
CA LEU A 388 7.23 10.25 -15.62
C LEU A 388 5.97 9.77 -14.87
N ALA A 389 4.93 10.62 -14.80
CA ALA A 389 3.66 10.25 -14.21
C ALA A 389 2.98 9.12 -15.01
N LEU A 390 2.98 9.21 -16.35
CA LEU A 390 2.48 8.16 -17.22
C LEU A 390 3.25 6.84 -17.02
N TRP A 391 4.58 6.89 -16.99
CA TRP A 391 5.38 5.71 -16.73
C TRP A 391 5.09 5.10 -15.35
N ALA A 392 4.95 5.93 -14.31
CA ALA A 392 4.60 5.46 -12.97
C ALA A 392 3.22 4.78 -12.95
N TYR A 393 2.21 5.37 -13.61
CA TYR A 393 0.88 4.76 -13.74
C TYR A 393 0.94 3.37 -14.40
N GLU A 394 1.75 3.23 -15.45
CA GLU A 394 1.85 2.00 -16.22
C GLU A 394 2.64 0.88 -15.55
N ASN A 395 3.61 1.22 -14.68
CA ASN A 395 4.60 0.25 -14.19
C ASN A 395 4.56 0.02 -12.69
N THR A 396 3.98 0.92 -11.89
CA THR A 396 3.95 0.72 -10.43
C THR A 396 3.08 -0.49 -10.03
N PRO A 397 3.56 -1.34 -9.11
CA PRO A 397 2.77 -2.46 -8.58
C PRO A 397 1.76 -1.99 -7.50
N CYS A 398 1.89 -0.74 -7.03
CA CYS A 398 1.08 -0.16 -5.97
C CYS A 398 -0.10 0.67 -6.53
N GLY A 399 -1.33 0.27 -6.22
CA GLY A 399 -2.56 0.98 -6.59
C GLY A 399 -2.58 2.43 -6.11
N PHE A 400 -2.16 2.70 -4.87
CA PHE A 400 -2.05 4.07 -4.35
C PHE A 400 -1.08 4.96 -5.14
N CYS A 401 0.08 4.42 -5.55
CA CYS A 401 1.02 5.14 -6.41
C CYS A 401 0.41 5.40 -7.79
N ARG A 402 -0.32 4.40 -8.33
CA ARG A 402 -0.98 4.49 -9.64
C ARG A 402 -2.11 5.52 -9.65
N GLU A 403 -2.91 5.55 -8.59
CA GLU A 403 -3.97 6.54 -8.36
C GLU A 403 -3.40 7.96 -8.40
N HIS A 404 -2.36 8.24 -7.62
CA HIS A 404 -1.73 9.57 -7.62
C HIS A 404 -1.14 9.95 -8.98
N ALA A 405 -0.57 8.98 -9.69
CA ALA A 405 -0.07 9.21 -11.05
C ALA A 405 -1.23 9.59 -11.99
N LEU A 406 -2.39 8.93 -11.87
CA LEU A 406 -3.59 9.26 -12.63
C LEU A 406 -4.13 10.65 -12.27
N GLU A 407 -4.23 11.00 -10.99
CA GLU A 407 -4.65 12.34 -10.53
C GLU A 407 -3.80 13.45 -11.16
N ILE A 408 -2.48 13.27 -11.16
CA ILE A 408 -1.52 14.19 -11.77
C ILE A 408 -1.78 14.34 -13.28
N LEU A 409 -1.94 13.22 -14.00
CA LEU A 409 -2.18 13.23 -15.44
C LEU A 409 -3.51 13.91 -15.79
N ILE A 410 -4.54 13.71 -14.95
CA ILE A 410 -5.84 14.40 -15.07
C ILE A 410 -5.66 15.90 -14.84
N LYS A 411 -5.01 16.29 -13.73
CA LYS A 411 -4.75 17.70 -13.38
C LYS A 411 -4.05 18.45 -14.51
N TRP A 412 -3.12 17.81 -15.21
CA TRP A 412 -2.38 18.41 -16.32
C TRP A 412 -3.05 18.25 -17.69
N GLY A 413 -4.21 17.60 -17.77
CA GLY A 413 -4.86 17.31 -19.05
C GLY A 413 -4.03 16.43 -19.99
N LYS A 414 -3.16 15.57 -19.43
CA LYS A 414 -2.25 14.68 -20.18
C LYS A 414 -2.67 13.22 -20.18
N VAL A 415 -3.71 12.88 -19.43
CA VAL A 415 -4.29 11.53 -19.49
C VAL A 415 -5.00 11.32 -20.83
N SER A 416 -4.75 10.19 -21.48
CA SER A 416 -5.47 9.84 -22.70
C SER A 416 -6.86 9.30 -22.38
N LYS A 417 -7.82 9.45 -23.31
CA LYS A 417 -9.13 8.80 -23.19
C LYS A 417 -9.01 7.28 -23.04
N ARG A 418 -7.99 6.67 -23.66
CA ARG A 418 -7.70 5.24 -23.52
C ARG A 418 -7.40 4.86 -22.06
N ILE A 419 -6.50 5.60 -21.40
CA ILE A 419 -6.15 5.35 -20.00
C ILE A 419 -7.36 5.53 -19.10
N LEU A 420 -8.14 6.59 -19.29
CA LEU A 420 -9.35 6.80 -18.49
C LEU A 420 -10.38 5.68 -18.70
N PHE A 421 -10.54 5.18 -19.93
CA PHE A 421 -11.42 4.03 -20.20
C PHE A 421 -10.92 2.75 -19.51
N GLU A 422 -9.62 2.47 -19.58
CA GLU A 422 -9.00 1.31 -18.91
C GLU A 422 -9.12 1.41 -17.38
N ALA A 423 -8.87 2.60 -16.80
CA ALA A 423 -8.89 2.85 -15.36
C ALA A 423 -10.27 2.64 -14.70
N GLN A 424 -11.37 2.74 -15.45
CA GLN A 424 -12.73 2.44 -14.94
C GLN A 424 -12.92 0.98 -14.48
N TRP A 425 -11.97 0.11 -14.83
CA TRP A 425 -11.95 -1.32 -14.53
C TRP A 425 -10.72 -1.75 -13.72
N ASP A 426 -9.98 -0.80 -13.14
CA ASP A 426 -8.83 -1.08 -12.28
C ASP A 426 -9.23 -1.86 -11.03
N ALA A 427 -8.31 -2.68 -10.49
CA ALA A 427 -8.53 -3.41 -9.25
C ALA A 427 -8.72 -2.48 -8.04
N ASN A 428 -8.15 -1.27 -8.08
CA ASN A 428 -8.31 -0.27 -7.03
C ASN A 428 -9.58 0.59 -7.27
N ASP A 429 -10.40 0.70 -6.24
CA ASP A 429 -11.72 1.35 -6.29
C ASP A 429 -11.64 2.87 -6.47
N ASP A 430 -10.65 3.51 -5.84
CA ASP A 430 -10.42 4.95 -5.95
C ASP A 430 -10.02 5.33 -7.37
N ILE A 431 -9.18 4.51 -8.03
CA ILE A 431 -8.84 4.65 -9.45
C ILE A 431 -10.10 4.56 -10.32
N ARG A 432 -10.97 3.56 -10.08
CA ARG A 432 -12.23 3.43 -10.84
C ARG A 432 -13.13 4.65 -10.64
N SER A 433 -13.29 5.09 -9.40
CA SER A 433 -14.11 6.24 -9.03
C SER A 433 -13.61 7.52 -9.71
N LEU A 434 -12.31 7.79 -9.61
CA LEU A 434 -11.65 8.92 -10.25
C LEU A 434 -11.83 8.88 -11.77
N ALA A 435 -11.56 7.74 -12.41
CA ALA A 435 -11.69 7.59 -13.85
C ALA A 435 -13.12 7.82 -14.34
N ARG A 436 -14.14 7.27 -13.65
CA ARG A 436 -15.56 7.46 -14.01
C ARG A 436 -16.00 8.91 -13.90
N LYS A 437 -15.54 9.63 -12.88
CA LYS A 437 -15.84 11.06 -12.70
C LYS A 437 -15.22 11.91 -13.81
N THR A 438 -14.06 11.52 -14.34
CA THR A 438 -13.34 12.29 -15.36
C THR A 438 -13.68 11.89 -16.80
N PHE A 439 -14.20 10.68 -17.03
CA PHE A 439 -14.50 10.17 -18.38
C PHE A 439 -15.82 10.70 -18.98
N THR A 440 -16.24 11.91 -18.61
CA THR A 440 -17.45 12.56 -19.13
C THR A 440 -17.27 13.10 -20.55
#